data_AF-A0A9E4HIQ6-F1
#
_entry.id   AF-A0A9E4HIQ6-F1
#
_cell.length_a   1.000
_cell.length_b   1.000
_cell.length_c   1.000
_cell.angle_alpha   90.00
_cell.angle_beta   90.00
_cell.angle_gamma   90.00
#
_symmetry.space_group_name_H-M   'P 1'
#
loop_
_entity.id
_entity.type
_entity.pdbx_description
1 polymer ?
#
loop_
_entity_poly.entity_id
_entity_poly.type
_entity_poly.pdbx_seq_one_letter_code
_entity_poly.pdbx_strand_id
1 'polypeptide(L)'
;VVEVVDVAVIAVTVVTLLGTLAILRKTIYGMAIRAAAEDFDTAQLLGVRSNLVIRSAFALAGLLAGVAAVLLLMRTGRAAPSAGLIPMLKGVLAALIGGLGRLQGAVVGGLVLGVVEVQLVSRLPDEVDGMVNGIVFVLIALLFIFRPAGMLQTAAAERV
;
A
#
# COMPACT_ATOMS: atom_id res chain seq x y z
N VAL A 1 -23.33 3.64 13.51
CA VAL A 1 -22.71 4.05 14.79
C VAL A 1 -21.23 3.80 14.63
N VAL A 2 -20.36 4.79 14.82
CA VAL A 2 -18.91 4.56 14.70
C VAL A 2 -18.51 3.66 15.86
N GLU A 3 -18.06 2.44 15.57
CA GLU A 3 -17.60 1.54 16.62
C GLU A 3 -16.23 2.04 17.13
N VAL A 4 -15.94 1.83 18.42
CA VAL A 4 -14.64 2.16 19.03
C VAL A 4 -13.48 1.54 18.23
N VAL A 5 -13.75 0.40 17.58
CA VAL A 5 -12.84 -0.31 16.69
C VAL A 5 -12.44 0.53 15.47
N ASP A 6 -13.36 1.23 14.81
CA ASP A 6 -13.05 2.04 13.62
C ASP A 6 -12.11 3.19 13.96
N VAL A 7 -12.35 3.87 15.09
CA VAL A 7 -11.49 4.96 15.57
C VAL A 7 -10.09 4.44 15.90
N ALA A 8 -10.01 3.29 16.57
CA ALA A 8 -8.73 2.65 16.89
C ALA A 8 -7.97 2.25 15.61
N VAL A 9 -8.64 1.68 14.61
CA VAL A 9 -8.04 1.30 13.33
C VAL A 9 -7.45 2.52 12.61
N ILE A 10 -8.19 3.63 12.54
CA ILE A 10 -7.71 4.87 11.92
C ILE A 10 -6.49 5.41 12.68
N ALA A 11 -6.56 5.49 14.01
CA ALA A 11 -5.46 5.99 14.84
C ALA A 11 -4.17 5.17 14.65
N VAL A 12 -4.27 3.84 14.73
CA VAL A 12 -3.13 2.95 14.52
C VAL A 12 -2.58 3.10 13.10
N THR A 13 -3.45 3.14 12.08
CA THR A 13 -3.03 3.32 10.67
C THR A 13 -2.22 4.60 10.49
N VAL A 14 -2.67 5.73 11.07
CA VAL A 14 -1.96 7.01 11.00
C VAL A 14 -0.62 6.93 11.71
N VAL A 15 -0.56 6.34 12.91
CA VAL A 15 0.68 6.19 13.67
C VAL A 15 1.68 5.32 12.93
N THR A 16 1.25 4.17 12.39
CA THR A 16 2.10 3.27 11.60
C THR A 16 2.61 3.99 10.36
N LEU A 17 1.76 4.73 9.64
CA LEU A 17 2.17 5.47 8.46
C LEU A 17 3.22 6.54 8.78
N LEU A 18 2.99 7.36 9.80
CA LEU A 18 3.95 8.39 10.23
C LEU A 18 5.25 7.76 10.72
N GLY A 19 5.17 6.66 11.45
CA GLY A 19 6.33 5.87 11.90
C GLY A 19 7.17 5.36 10.73
N THR A 20 6.54 4.73 9.74
CA THR A 20 7.23 4.25 8.54
C THR A 20 7.85 5.40 7.74
N LEU A 21 7.12 6.51 7.59
CA LEU A 21 7.64 7.69 6.88
C LEU A 21 8.85 8.29 7.60
N ALA A 22 8.81 8.37 8.93
CA ALA A 22 9.92 8.84 9.74
C ALA A 22 11.13 7.89 9.63
N ILE A 23 10.91 6.58 9.67
CA ILE A 23 11.97 5.59 9.49
C ILE A 23 12.62 5.76 8.10
N LEU A 24 11.83 5.81 7.03
CA LEU A 24 12.36 5.94 5.67
C LEU A 24 13.11 7.26 5.42
N ARG A 25 12.64 8.37 6.02
CA ARG A 25 13.22 9.70 5.77
C ARG A 25 14.37 10.07 6.71
N LYS A 26 14.29 9.71 7.98
CA LYS A 26 15.24 10.15 9.03
C LYS A 26 16.32 9.14 9.37
N THR A 27 16.16 7.85 9.03
CA THR A 27 17.14 6.83 9.41
C THR A 27 18.13 6.51 8.30
N ILE A 28 19.33 6.08 8.70
CA ILE A 28 20.40 5.62 7.80
C ILE A 28 19.94 4.39 7.01
N TYR A 29 19.19 3.48 7.65
CA TYR A 29 18.59 2.33 6.97
C TYR A 29 17.61 2.76 5.87
N GLY A 30 16.76 3.75 6.15
CA GLY A 30 15.84 4.32 5.16
C GLY A 30 16.53 5.03 4.00
N MET A 31 17.70 5.63 4.23
CA MET A 31 18.54 6.18 3.17
C MET A 31 19.14 5.07 2.30
N ALA A 32 19.65 4.00 2.91
CA ALA A 32 20.21 2.86 2.20
C ALA A 32 19.17 2.12 1.34
N ILE A 33 17.94 1.95 1.83
CA ILE A 33 16.82 1.37 1.07
C ILE A 33 16.49 2.24 -0.15
N ARG A 34 16.45 3.57 0.00
CA ARG A 34 16.17 4.48 -1.12
C ARG A 34 17.29 4.51 -2.16
N ALA A 35 18.55 4.51 -1.71
CA ALA A 35 19.70 4.44 -2.62
C ALA A 35 19.71 3.14 -3.43
N ALA A 36 19.42 2.01 -2.78
CA ALA A 36 19.34 0.70 -3.43
C ALA A 36 18.13 0.55 -4.37
N ALA A 37 17.07 1.36 -4.18
CA ALA A 37 15.91 1.39 -5.07
C ALA A 37 16.15 2.22 -6.35
N GLU A 38 17.14 3.11 -6.32
CA GLU A 38 17.56 3.90 -7.49
C GLU A 38 18.48 3.06 -8.39
N ASP A 39 19.57 2.55 -7.81
CA ASP A 39 20.49 1.64 -8.48
C ASP A 39 21.17 0.71 -7.45
N PHE A 40 20.83 -0.57 -7.53
CA PHE A 40 21.31 -1.58 -6.61
C PHE A 40 22.80 -1.89 -6.79
N ASP A 41 23.33 -1.79 -8.00
CA ASP A 41 24.72 -2.09 -8.30
C ASP A 41 25.60 -0.91 -7.89
N THR A 42 25.21 0.31 -8.24
CA THR A 42 25.92 1.53 -7.82
C THR A 42 25.90 1.70 -6.30
N ALA A 43 24.78 1.41 -5.62
CA ALA A 43 24.72 1.47 -4.15
C ALA A 43 25.72 0.51 -3.49
N GLN A 44 25.93 -0.68 -4.05
CA GLN A 44 26.91 -1.65 -3.52
C GLN A 44 28.34 -1.17 -3.71
N LEU A 45 28.66 -0.55 -4.86
CA LEU A 45 29.96 0.06 -5.11
C LEU A 45 30.27 1.22 -4.14
N LEU A 46 29.24 1.92 -3.67
CA LEU A 46 29.34 2.98 -2.65
C LEU A 46 29.43 2.45 -1.21
N GLY A 47 29.59 1.13 -1.01
CA GLY A 47 29.76 0.53 0.31
C GLY A 47 28.45 0.27 1.07
N VAL A 48 27.29 0.39 0.42
CA VAL A 48 26.02 -0.01 1.01
C VAL A 48 25.96 -1.52 1.12
N ARG A 49 25.80 -2.03 2.34
CA ARG A 49 25.66 -3.47 2.61
C ARG A 49 24.30 -3.96 2.09
N SER A 50 24.26 -4.52 0.87
CA SER A 50 23.07 -5.05 0.20
C SER A 50 22.30 -6.04 1.09
N ASN A 51 23.00 -6.91 1.81
CA ASN A 51 22.37 -7.87 2.73
C ASN A 51 21.64 -7.18 3.90
N LEU A 52 22.16 -6.05 4.39
CA LEU A 52 21.49 -5.26 5.44
C LEU A 52 20.25 -4.56 4.90
N VAL A 53 20.32 -4.02 3.67
CA VAL A 53 19.19 -3.37 3.00
C VAL A 53 18.06 -4.37 2.81
N ILE A 54 18.33 -5.54 2.19
CA ILE A 54 17.32 -6.57 1.94
C ILE A 54 16.68 -7.04 3.25
N ARG A 55 17.49 -7.38 4.27
CA ARG A 55 16.99 -7.81 5.58
C ARG A 55 16.12 -6.75 6.25
N SER A 56 16.54 -5.49 6.22
CA SER A 56 15.78 -4.39 6.81
C SER A 56 14.47 -4.11 6.07
N ALA A 57 14.47 -4.18 4.74
CA ALA A 57 13.28 -4.01 3.91
C ALA A 57 12.26 -5.13 4.17
N PHE A 58 12.71 -6.39 4.20
CA PHE A 58 11.86 -7.53 4.54
C PHE A 58 11.33 -7.47 5.97
N ALA A 59 12.15 -7.07 6.94
CA ALA A 59 11.73 -6.90 8.32
C ALA A 59 10.64 -5.81 8.46
N LEU A 60 10.82 -4.67 7.78
CA LEU A 60 9.83 -3.60 7.73
C LEU A 60 8.53 -4.05 7.04
N ALA A 61 8.63 -4.75 5.91
CA ALA A 61 7.46 -5.28 5.21
C ALA A 61 6.68 -6.28 6.07
N GLY A 62 7.37 -7.21 6.74
CA GLY A 62 6.76 -8.18 7.65
C GLY A 62 6.08 -7.52 8.86
N LEU A 63 6.72 -6.50 9.43
CA LEU A 63 6.12 -5.72 10.53
C LEU A 63 4.83 -5.01 10.09
N LEU A 64 4.85 -4.37 8.92
CA LEU A 64 3.66 -3.71 8.37
C LEU A 64 2.54 -4.69 8.02
N ALA A 65 2.89 -5.85 7.45
CA ALA A 65 1.93 -6.91 7.18
C ALA A 65 1.30 -7.45 8.48
N GLY A 66 2.10 -7.61 9.54
CA GLY A 66 1.61 -8.02 10.85
C GLY A 66 0.63 -7.01 11.45
N VAL A 67 0.96 -5.72 11.41
CA VAL A 67 0.05 -4.66 11.87
C VAL A 67 -1.25 -4.67 11.05
N ALA A 68 -1.16 -4.77 9.73
CA ALA A 68 -2.34 -4.83 8.87
C ALA A 68 -3.23 -6.06 9.16
N ALA A 69 -2.62 -7.22 9.44
CA ALA A 69 -3.36 -8.44 9.80
C ALA A 69 -4.10 -8.29 11.14
N VAL A 70 -3.47 -7.69 12.15
CA VAL A 70 -4.12 -7.43 13.45
C VAL A 70 -5.29 -6.46 13.27
N LEU A 71 -5.11 -5.38 12.51
CA LEU A 71 -6.18 -4.43 12.22
C LEU A 71 -7.37 -5.08 11.49
N LEU A 72 -7.07 -5.96 10.52
CA LEU A 72 -8.11 -6.71 9.81
C LEU A 72 -8.88 -7.62 10.76
N LEU A 73 -8.17 -8.34 11.64
CA LEU A 73 -8.76 -9.25 12.61
C LEU A 73 -9.65 -8.54 13.62
N MET A 74 -9.23 -7.34 14.08
CA MET A 74 -10.06 -6.51 14.96
C MET A 74 -11.36 -6.07 14.28
N ARG A 75 -11.35 -5.83 12.97
CA ARG A 75 -12.53 -5.40 12.21
C ARG A 75 -13.48 -6.54 11.86
N THR A 76 -12.97 -7.69 11.43
CA THR A 76 -13.81 -8.81 10.97
C THR A 76 -14.16 -9.81 12.07
N GLY A 77 -13.43 -9.82 13.19
CA GLY A 77 -13.61 -10.75 14.31
C GLY A 77 -13.39 -12.23 13.94
N ARG A 78 -12.97 -12.53 12.71
CA ARG A 78 -12.80 -13.87 12.16
C ARG A 78 -11.51 -13.95 11.36
N ALA A 79 -10.65 -14.91 11.71
CA ALA A 79 -9.46 -15.25 10.95
C ALA A 79 -9.79 -16.42 10.01
N ALA A 80 -9.92 -16.13 8.71
CA ALA A 80 -9.95 -17.15 7.68
C ALA A 80 -8.62 -17.10 6.90
N PRO A 81 -8.02 -18.24 6.50
CA PRO A 81 -6.78 -18.25 5.71
C PRO A 81 -6.88 -17.45 4.41
N SER A 82 -8.08 -17.37 3.83
CA SER A 82 -8.36 -16.63 2.59
C SER A 82 -8.61 -15.13 2.80
N ALA A 83 -8.78 -14.66 4.05
CA ALA A 83 -9.17 -13.28 4.35
C ALA A 83 -8.12 -12.23 3.92
N GLY A 84 -6.85 -12.64 3.79
CA GLY A 84 -5.76 -11.74 3.38
C GLY A 84 -5.65 -11.48 1.87
N LEU A 85 -6.22 -12.35 1.03
CA LEU A 85 -6.03 -12.28 -0.43
C LEU A 85 -6.65 -11.02 -1.05
N ILE A 86 -7.90 -10.72 -0.69
CA ILE A 86 -8.62 -9.55 -1.23
C ILE A 86 -7.94 -8.23 -0.78
N PRO A 87 -7.61 -8.01 0.52
CA PRO A 87 -6.88 -6.83 0.96
C PRO A 87 -5.51 -6.69 0.31
N MET A 88 -4.78 -7.81 0.13
CA MET A 88 -3.47 -7.79 -0.53
C MET A 88 -3.61 -7.29 -1.97
N LEU A 89 -4.54 -7.87 -2.74
CA LEU A 89 -4.72 -7.51 -4.14
C LEU A 89 -5.23 -6.06 -4.29
N LYS A 90 -6.11 -5.59 -3.40
CA LYS A 90 -6.54 -4.18 -3.34
C LYS A 90 -5.39 -3.23 -2.95
N GLY A 91 -4.53 -3.64 -2.03
CA GLY A 91 -3.34 -2.89 -1.62
C GLY A 91 -2.32 -2.72 -2.76
N VAL A 92 -2.11 -3.78 -3.55
CA VAL A 92 -1.26 -3.71 -4.76
C VAL A 92 -1.84 -2.73 -5.76
N LEU A 93 -3.15 -2.77 -6.03
CA LEU A 93 -3.81 -1.81 -6.91
C LEU A 93 -3.72 -0.38 -6.39
N ALA A 94 -3.98 -0.15 -5.10
CA ALA A 94 -3.82 1.14 -4.45
C ALA A 94 -2.40 1.72 -4.64
N ALA A 95 -1.38 0.88 -4.44
CA ALA A 95 0.02 1.25 -4.65
C ALA A 95 0.32 1.57 -6.12
N LEU A 96 -0.29 0.83 -7.07
CA LEU A 96 -0.12 1.06 -8.49
C LEU A 96 -0.77 2.39 -8.92
N ILE A 97 -2.01 2.66 -8.49
CA ILE A 97 -2.72 3.93 -8.73
C ILE A 97 -1.95 5.11 -8.13
N GLY A 98 -1.41 4.93 -6.93
CA GLY A 98 -0.65 5.94 -6.21
C GLY A 98 0.78 6.19 -6.74
N GLY A 99 1.38 5.18 -7.38
CA GLY A 99 2.76 5.17 -7.86
C GLY A 99 3.73 4.46 -6.90
N LEU A 100 4.54 3.53 -7.44
CA LEU A 100 5.46 2.68 -6.66
C LEU A 100 6.68 3.41 -6.06
N GLY A 101 7.02 4.61 -6.56
CA GLY A 101 8.25 5.33 -6.16
C GLY A 101 8.16 6.12 -4.86
N ARG A 102 6.94 6.41 -4.34
CA ARG A 102 6.77 7.22 -3.13
C ARG A 102 5.69 6.64 -2.22
N LEU A 103 6.05 6.36 -0.96
CA LEU A 103 5.10 5.89 0.07
C LEU A 103 3.85 6.77 0.18
N GLN A 104 4.01 8.09 0.07
CA GLN A 104 2.89 9.04 0.12
C GLN A 104 1.92 8.87 -1.07
N GLY A 105 2.44 8.51 -2.25
CA GLY A 105 1.62 8.22 -3.42
C GLY A 105 0.71 7.01 -3.18
N ALA A 106 1.28 5.91 -2.67
CA ALA A 106 0.53 4.69 -2.35
C ALA A 106 -0.62 4.93 -1.34
N VAL A 107 -0.41 5.78 -0.33
CA VAL A 107 -1.47 6.15 0.64
C VAL A 107 -2.61 6.91 -0.02
N VAL A 108 -2.29 7.90 -0.85
CA VAL A 108 -3.29 8.67 -1.58
C VAL A 108 -4.06 7.75 -2.55
N GLY A 109 -3.36 6.86 -3.25
CA GLY A 109 -3.96 5.85 -4.12
C GLY A 109 -4.92 4.92 -3.37
N GLY A 110 -4.56 4.49 -2.16
CA GLY A 110 -5.43 3.67 -1.31
C GLY A 110 -6.67 4.41 -0.80
N LEU A 111 -6.54 5.68 -0.42
CA LEU A 111 -7.67 6.51 0.00
C LEU A 111 -8.64 6.76 -1.16
N VAL A 112 -8.12 7.11 -2.34
CA VAL A 112 -8.94 7.29 -3.55
C VAL A 112 -9.64 5.99 -3.91
N LEU A 113 -8.92 4.87 -3.89
CA LEU A 113 -9.49 3.56 -4.15
C LEU A 113 -10.65 3.24 -3.18
N GLY A 114 -10.46 3.48 -1.88
CA GLY A 114 -11.51 3.25 -0.89
C GLY A 114 -12.74 4.13 -1.08
N VAL A 115 -12.57 5.41 -1.40
CA VAL A 115 -13.69 6.32 -1.68
C VAL A 115 -14.45 5.89 -2.93
N VAL A 116 -13.72 5.52 -3.99
CA VAL A 116 -14.33 5.02 -5.24
C VAL A 116 -15.10 3.72 -4.97
N GLU A 117 -14.53 2.78 -4.21
CA GLU A 117 -15.18 1.53 -3.85
C GLU A 117 -16.51 1.77 -3.10
N VAL A 118 -16.51 2.62 -2.07
CA VAL A 118 -17.73 2.95 -1.31
C VAL A 118 -18.81 3.58 -2.20
N GLN A 119 -18.41 4.48 -3.11
CA GLN A 119 -19.33 5.14 -4.03
C GLN A 119 -19.89 4.19 -5.10
N LEU A 120 -19.14 3.17 -5.50
CA LEU A 120 -19.59 2.13 -6.42
C LEU A 120 -20.56 1.17 -5.73
N VAL A 121 -20.21 0.69 -4.53
CA VAL A 121 -21.06 -0.19 -3.71
C VAL A 121 -22.39 0.50 -3.42
N SER A 122 -22.38 1.78 -3.03
CA SER A 122 -23.60 2.54 -2.72
C SER A 122 -24.53 2.77 -3.92
N ARG A 123 -24.07 2.55 -5.16
CA ARG A 123 -24.87 2.76 -6.38
C ARG A 123 -25.25 1.45 -7.08
N LEU A 124 -24.74 0.31 -6.65
CA LEU A 124 -25.10 -1.00 -7.21
C LEU A 124 -26.26 -1.61 -6.39
N PRO A 125 -27.25 -2.26 -7.04
CA PRO A 125 -28.29 -3.02 -6.36
C PRO A 125 -27.73 -4.16 -5.50
N ASP A 126 -28.34 -4.39 -4.33
CA ASP A 126 -27.91 -5.35 -3.27
C ASP A 126 -27.83 -6.83 -3.70
N GLU A 127 -28.26 -7.17 -4.92
CA GLU A 127 -28.33 -8.55 -5.42
C GLU A 127 -26.98 -9.09 -5.93
N VAL A 128 -25.98 -8.23 -6.10
CA VAL A 128 -24.68 -8.55 -6.74
C VAL A 128 -23.53 -8.60 -5.72
N ASP A 129 -23.82 -8.66 -4.43
CA ASP A 129 -22.86 -8.50 -3.32
C ASP A 129 -21.65 -9.47 -3.37
N GLY A 130 -21.82 -10.64 -3.99
CA GLY A 130 -20.73 -11.60 -4.23
C GLY A 130 -19.76 -11.24 -5.38
N MET A 131 -20.18 -10.40 -6.33
CA MET A 131 -19.42 -10.01 -7.53
C MET A 131 -18.85 -8.59 -7.47
N VAL A 132 -19.19 -7.80 -6.44
CA VAL A 132 -18.71 -6.42 -6.26
C VAL A 132 -17.19 -6.34 -6.26
N ASN A 133 -16.51 -7.26 -5.57
CA ASN A 133 -15.04 -7.29 -5.56
C ASN A 133 -14.46 -7.50 -6.97
N GLY A 134 -15.04 -8.40 -7.77
CA GLY A 134 -14.61 -8.65 -9.15
C GLY A 134 -14.85 -7.46 -10.07
N ILE A 135 -15.98 -6.77 -9.91
CA ILE A 135 -16.30 -5.56 -10.68
C ILE A 135 -15.32 -4.43 -10.33
N VAL A 136 -15.02 -4.23 -9.05
CA VAL A 136 -14.02 -3.24 -8.60
C VAL A 136 -12.64 -3.54 -9.21
N PHE A 137 -12.22 -4.81 -9.21
CA PHE A 137 -10.98 -5.24 -9.87
C PHE A 137 -10.96 -4.93 -11.36
N VAL A 138 -12.02 -5.27 -12.09
CA VAL A 138 -12.13 -5.03 -13.53
C VAL A 138 -12.16 -3.54 -13.84
N LEU A 139 -12.87 -2.74 -13.04
CA LEU A 139 -13.01 -1.31 -13.27
C LEU A 139 -11.70 -0.55 -13.00
N ILE A 140 -10.91 -1.01 -12.02
CA ILE A 140 -9.54 -0.49 -11.79
C ILE A 140 -8.58 -0.96 -12.87
N ALA A 141 -8.69 -2.21 -13.33
CA ALA A 141 -7.90 -2.69 -14.47
C ALA A 141 -8.20 -1.86 -15.73
N LEU A 142 -9.47 -1.49 -15.94
CA LEU A 142 -9.87 -0.56 -17.00
C LEU A 142 -9.26 0.83 -16.78
N LEU A 143 -9.35 1.39 -15.57
CA LEU A 143 -8.72 2.67 -15.23
C LEU A 143 -7.21 2.64 -15.56
N PHE A 144 -6.54 1.51 -15.32
CA PHE A 144 -5.14 1.31 -15.68
C PHE A 144 -4.86 1.35 -17.18
N ILE A 145 -5.74 0.73 -17.99
CA ILE A 145 -5.67 0.79 -19.45
C ILE A 145 -5.81 2.24 -19.95
N PHE A 146 -6.75 3.00 -19.37
CA PHE A 146 -7.03 4.36 -19.81
C PHE A 146 -6.08 5.40 -19.23
N ARG A 147 -5.43 5.14 -18.09
CA ARG A 147 -4.48 6.05 -17.47
C ARG A 147 -3.34 5.30 -16.73
N PRO A 148 -2.34 4.78 -17.47
CA PRO A 148 -1.29 3.91 -16.93
C PRO A 148 -0.29 4.65 -16.01
N ALA A 149 -0.30 5.98 -16.02
CA ALA A 149 0.52 6.81 -15.17
C ALA A 149 -0.23 7.14 -13.87
N GLY A 150 0.09 6.44 -12.78
CA GLY A 150 -0.48 6.71 -11.45
C GLY A 150 -0.41 8.19 -11.04
N MET A 151 -1.29 8.61 -10.11
CA MET A 151 -1.56 10.02 -9.79
C MET A 151 -0.33 10.83 -9.34
N LEU A 152 0.68 10.17 -8.76
CA LEU A 152 1.90 10.80 -8.23
C LEU A 152 3.17 10.13 -8.80
N GLN A 153 3.19 9.83 -10.10
CA GLN A 153 4.47 9.56 -10.77
C GLN A 153 5.35 10.80 -10.65
N THR A 154 6.45 10.68 -9.92
CA THR A 154 7.67 11.39 -10.30
C THR A 154 7.92 11.00 -11.73
N ALA A 155 7.98 12.01 -12.63
CA ALA A 155 8.53 11.86 -13.96
C ALA A 155 9.68 10.88 -13.88
N ALA A 156 9.65 9.86 -14.74
CA ALA A 156 10.82 9.05 -15.01
C ALA A 156 12.03 9.98 -14.93
N ALA A 157 12.94 9.71 -14.01
CA ALA A 157 14.23 10.35 -14.03
C ALA A 157 14.87 9.88 -15.34
N GLU A 158 14.54 10.58 -16.42
CA GLU A 158 15.34 10.65 -17.61
C GLU A 158 16.69 11.11 -17.14
N ARG A 159 17.63 10.17 -17.01
CA ARG A 159 19.05 10.46 -17.12
C ARG A 159 19.73 9.33 -17.87
N VAL A 160 19.96 9.65 -19.15
CA VAL A 160 21.16 9.40 -19.95
C VAL A 160 22.39 9.07 -19.10
#